data_AF-A0A8S0WSN3-F1
#
_entry.id   AF-A0A8S0WSN3-F1
#
_cell.length_a   1.000
_cell.length_b   1.000
_cell.length_c   1.000
_cell.angle_alpha   90.00
_cell.angle_beta   90.00
_cell.angle_gamma   90.00
#
_symmetry.space_group_name_H-M   'P 1'
#
loop_
_entity.id
_entity.type
_entity.pdbx_description
1 polymer ?
#
loop_
_entity_poly.entity_id
_entity_poly.type
_entity_poly.pdbx_seq_one_letter_code
_entity_poly.pdbx_strand_id
1 'polypeptide(L)'
;MTVFTLFLLERRTNVSRKNLKTKPFEIDWTAVDAASLADVPDEDSPELTATEFAELRPVSEMLPGLGLGKQRITIMLDEAVVQAYKAKAGGRGYQTLINDTLRRALEADSVKEALREVIREELHRA
;
A
#
# COMPACT_ATOMS: atom_id res chain seq x y z
N MET A 1 17.74 -24.66 -14.36
CA MET A 1 18.40 -23.38 -14.66
C MET A 1 17.57 -22.69 -15.73
N THR A 2 16.93 -21.60 -15.31
CA THR A 2 16.72 -20.36 -16.08
C THR A 2 15.71 -20.36 -17.23
N VAL A 3 15.00 -19.22 -17.27
CA VAL A 3 14.22 -18.65 -18.37
C VAL A 3 12.77 -19.10 -18.49
N PHE A 4 11.90 -18.52 -17.65
CA PHE A 4 10.59 -18.08 -18.14
C PHE A 4 10.49 -16.58 -17.94
N THR A 5 10.84 -15.89 -19.01
CA THR A 5 10.72 -14.46 -19.18
C THR A 5 9.25 -14.09 -19.25
N LEU A 6 8.98 -12.88 -18.75
CA LEU A 6 7.92 -11.98 -19.17
C LEU A 6 6.62 -12.05 -18.36
N PHE A 7 6.16 -10.84 -18.05
CA PHE A 7 4.81 -10.48 -17.62
C PHE A 7 4.55 -10.45 -16.11
N LEU A 8 4.94 -9.34 -15.47
CA LEU A 8 4.08 -8.54 -14.59
C LEU A 8 4.84 -7.26 -14.20
N LEU A 9 4.58 -6.16 -14.89
CA LEU A 9 3.51 -5.20 -14.60
C LEU A 9 4.04 -4.07 -13.71
N GLU A 10 4.23 -2.94 -14.39
CA GLU A 10 3.82 -1.61 -13.94
C GLU A 10 3.96 -1.34 -12.44
N ARG A 11 5.00 -0.58 -12.12
CA ARG A 11 4.92 0.42 -11.06
C ARG A 11 3.63 1.23 -11.26
N ARG A 12 2.64 1.07 -10.38
CA ARG A 12 1.64 2.12 -10.15
C ARG A 12 1.44 2.37 -8.66
N THR A 13 1.72 3.62 -8.32
CA THR A 13 1.60 4.28 -7.03
C THR A 13 0.15 4.27 -6.54
N ASN A 14 0.00 4.14 -5.21
CA ASN A 14 -1.28 4.20 -4.53
C ASN A 14 -1.66 5.68 -4.32
N VAL A 15 -2.70 6.15 -5.01
CA VAL A 15 -3.26 7.51 -4.86
C VAL A 15 -4.55 7.44 -4.05
N SER A 16 -4.61 8.29 -3.02
CA SER A 16 -5.73 8.49 -2.10
C SER A 16 -7.05 8.79 -2.83
N ARG A 17 -8.03 7.88 -2.72
CA ARG A 17 -9.41 8.11 -3.20
C ARG A 17 -10.25 8.73 -2.09
N LYS A 18 -10.21 10.05 -1.98
CA LYS A 18 -11.34 10.80 -1.39
C LYS A 18 -12.54 10.62 -2.33
N ASN A 19 -13.73 10.46 -1.77
CA ASN A 19 -14.98 10.18 -2.49
C ASN A 19 -15.27 11.21 -3.60
N LEU A 20 -14.94 10.88 -4.86
CA LEU A 20 -15.51 11.52 -6.04
C LEU A 20 -16.62 10.62 -6.59
N LYS A 21 -17.86 11.12 -6.57
CA LYS A 21 -18.95 10.52 -7.36
C LYS A 21 -18.68 10.81 -8.84
N THR A 22 -17.88 9.98 -9.49
CA THR A 22 -17.65 10.09 -10.93
C THR A 22 -18.80 9.44 -11.68
N LYS A 23 -19.59 10.23 -12.41
CA LYS A 23 -20.43 9.71 -13.49
C LYS A 23 -19.53 8.90 -14.43
N PRO A 24 -20.01 7.80 -15.03
CA PRO A 24 -19.26 7.12 -16.09
C PRO A 24 -19.01 8.14 -17.20
N PHE A 25 -17.77 8.59 -17.32
CA PHE A 25 -17.30 9.42 -18.41
C PHE A 25 -16.49 8.49 -19.31
N GLU A 26 -17.07 8.16 -20.45
CA GLU A 26 -16.42 7.41 -21.49
C GLU A 26 -15.58 8.39 -22.30
N ILE A 27 -14.26 8.22 -22.25
CA ILE A 27 -13.34 9.06 -23.01
C ILE A 27 -13.44 8.61 -24.47
N ASP A 28 -13.82 9.51 -25.36
CA ASP A 28 -13.68 9.30 -26.79
C ASP A 28 -12.20 9.40 -27.18
N TRP A 29 -11.51 8.27 -27.11
CA TRP A 29 -10.11 8.17 -27.49
C TRP A 29 -9.87 8.54 -28.95
N THR A 30 -10.86 8.38 -29.83
CA THR A 30 -10.72 8.74 -31.25
C THR A 30 -10.61 10.24 -31.46
N ALA A 31 -11.35 11.03 -30.67
CA ALA A 31 -11.24 12.49 -30.67
C ALA A 31 -9.94 12.98 -30.01
N VAL A 32 -9.43 12.25 -29.00
CA VAL A 32 -8.14 12.55 -28.36
C VAL A 32 -6.98 12.31 -29.32
N ASP A 33 -6.98 11.19 -30.05
CA ASP A 33 -5.93 10.84 -31.00
C ASP A 33 -5.95 11.73 -32.25
N ALA A 34 -7.12 12.26 -32.62
CA ALA A 34 -7.27 13.21 -33.72
C ALA A 34 -6.87 14.65 -33.35
N ALA A 35 -6.69 14.95 -32.06
CA ALA A 35 -6.20 16.25 -31.63
C ALA A 35 -4.71 16.38 -32.03
N SER A 36 -4.39 17.46 -32.74
CA SER A 36 -3.00 17.81 -33.01
C SER A 36 -2.28 18.02 -31.68
N LEU A 37 -1.37 17.11 -31.35
CA LEU A 37 -0.39 17.37 -30.30
C LEU A 37 0.40 18.61 -30.75
N ALA A 38 0.49 19.63 -29.90
CA ALA A 38 1.45 20.68 -30.13
C ALA A 38 2.84 20.03 -30.01
N ASP A 39 3.63 20.03 -31.08
CA ASP A 39 5.00 19.49 -31.08
C ASP A 39 5.97 20.32 -30.21
N VAL A 40 5.51 21.50 -29.74
CA VAL A 40 6.29 22.39 -28.88
C VAL A 40 5.85 22.17 -27.43
N PRO A 41 6.77 21.85 -26.51
CA PRO A 41 6.47 21.78 -25.08
C PRO A 41 5.91 23.12 -24.58
N ASP A 42 4.91 23.08 -23.70
CA ASP A 42 4.42 24.28 -23.01
C ASP A 42 5.57 24.92 -22.23
N GLU A 43 5.68 26.25 -22.28
CA GLU A 43 6.76 27.05 -21.64
C GLU A 43 6.90 26.77 -20.13
N ASP A 44 5.79 26.40 -19.47
CA ASP A 44 5.73 26.09 -18.04
C ASP A 44 6.06 24.61 -17.69
N SER A 45 6.26 23.75 -18.69
CA SER A 45 6.51 22.31 -18.51
C SER A 45 7.74 21.85 -19.29
N PRO A 46 8.94 22.32 -18.93
CA PRO A 46 10.19 21.90 -19.57
C PRO A 46 10.43 20.39 -19.41
N GLU A 47 11.12 19.79 -20.37
CA GLU A 47 11.52 18.38 -20.30
C GLU A 47 12.54 18.17 -19.16
N LEU A 48 12.31 17.14 -18.34
CA LEU A 48 13.28 16.72 -17.34
C LEU A 48 14.51 16.13 -18.04
N THR A 49 15.63 16.83 -17.96
CA THR A 49 16.92 16.37 -18.47
C THR A 49 17.48 15.24 -17.60
N ALA A 50 18.35 14.39 -18.18
CA ALA A 50 18.98 13.29 -17.47
C ALA A 50 19.84 13.75 -16.28
N THR A 51 20.38 14.97 -16.36
CA THR A 51 21.13 15.63 -15.28
C THR A 51 20.22 16.06 -14.14
N GLU A 52 19.07 16.65 -14.42
CA GLU A 52 18.09 17.02 -13.40
C GLU A 52 17.52 15.78 -12.70
N PHE A 53 17.30 14.69 -13.43
CA PHE A 53 16.86 13.42 -12.85
C PHE A 53 17.86 12.84 -11.86
N ALA A 54 19.17 13.04 -12.08
CA ALA A 54 20.22 12.62 -11.17
C ALA A 54 20.27 13.46 -9.89
N GLU A 55 19.78 14.70 -9.92
CA GLU A 55 19.68 15.60 -8.77
C GLU A 55 18.39 15.41 -7.97
N LEU A 56 17.39 14.70 -8.52
CA LEU A 56 16.15 14.39 -7.81
C LEU A 56 16.43 13.49 -6.60
N ARG A 57 16.15 14.02 -5.42
CA ARG A 57 16.18 13.24 -4.18
C ARG A 57 14.96 12.31 -4.11
N PRO A 58 15.12 11.08 -3.61
CA PRO A 58 13.98 10.19 -3.42
C PRO A 58 13.00 10.79 -2.40
N VAL A 59 11.70 10.60 -2.65
CA VAL A 59 10.61 11.14 -1.81
C VAL A 59 10.74 10.73 -0.35
N SER A 60 11.34 9.57 -0.08
CA SER A 60 11.63 9.10 1.29
C SER A 60 12.60 9.99 2.06
N GLU A 61 13.49 10.72 1.37
CA GLU A 61 14.43 11.66 1.97
C GLU A 61 13.83 13.05 2.15
N MET A 62 12.96 13.49 1.22
CA MET A 62 12.29 14.79 1.32
C MET A 62 11.12 14.79 2.32
N LEU A 63 10.52 13.62 2.59
CA LEU A 63 9.42 13.45 3.52
C LEU A 63 9.74 12.33 4.53
N PRO A 64 10.56 12.62 5.55
CA PRO A 64 10.84 11.67 6.62
C PRO A 64 9.53 11.29 7.34
N GLY A 65 9.14 10.03 7.22
CA GLY A 65 7.85 9.51 7.72
C GLY A 65 7.00 8.78 6.69
N LEU A 66 7.32 8.90 5.39
CA LEU A 66 6.73 8.06 4.33
C LEU A 66 7.34 6.64 4.25
N GLY A 67 8.16 6.26 5.22
CA GLY A 67 8.67 4.90 5.35
C GLY A 67 7.51 3.93 5.48
N LEU A 68 7.23 3.19 4.39
CA LEU A 68 6.31 2.07 4.38
C LEU A 68 6.92 0.98 5.29
N GLY A 69 6.76 1.09 6.61
CA GLY A 69 7.35 0.24 7.65
C GLY A 69 6.85 -1.21 7.64
N LYS A 70 6.87 -1.85 6.47
CA LYS A 70 6.47 -3.22 6.22
C LYS A 70 7.73 -4.02 5.91
N GLN A 71 8.04 -4.98 6.76
CA GLN A 71 9.12 -5.93 6.52
C GLN A 71 8.59 -7.09 5.67
N ARG A 72 9.32 -7.46 4.61
CA ARG A 72 9.03 -8.69 3.85
C ARG A 72 9.59 -9.87 4.63
N ILE A 73 8.73 -10.83 4.95
CA ILE A 73 9.10 -12.08 5.62
C ILE A 73 8.60 -13.27 4.81
N THR A 74 9.27 -14.40 4.92
CA THR A 74 8.82 -15.68 4.35
C THR A 74 8.20 -16.49 5.49
N ILE A 75 6.88 -16.68 5.45
CA ILE A 75 6.13 -17.51 6.40
C ILE A 75 5.18 -18.43 5.65
N MET A 76 4.91 -19.60 6.21
CA MET A 76 3.84 -20.47 5.73
C MET A 76 2.55 -20.13 6.48
N LEU A 77 1.45 -20.00 5.74
CA LEU A 77 0.11 -19.81 6.29
C LEU A 77 -0.81 -20.88 5.69
N ASP A 78 -1.71 -21.41 6.51
CA ASP A 78 -2.68 -22.40 6.06
C ASP A 78 -3.53 -21.86 4.91
N GLU A 79 -3.79 -22.71 3.93
CA GLU A 79 -4.58 -22.34 2.77
C GLU A 79 -5.98 -21.86 3.19
N ALA A 80 -6.64 -22.56 4.11
CA ALA A 80 -7.95 -22.18 4.62
C ALA A 80 -7.95 -20.77 5.25
N VAL A 81 -6.88 -20.40 5.95
CA VAL A 81 -6.73 -19.06 6.54
C VAL A 81 -6.59 -18.03 5.44
N VAL A 82 -5.72 -18.25 4.47
CA VAL A 82 -5.53 -17.33 3.34
C VAL A 82 -6.84 -17.14 2.55
N GLN A 83 -7.55 -18.23 2.27
CA GLN A 83 -8.83 -18.17 1.57
C GLN A 83 -9.90 -17.42 2.37
N ALA A 84 -10.00 -17.64 3.68
CA ALA A 84 -10.92 -16.90 4.54
C ALA A 84 -10.64 -15.39 4.53
N TYR A 85 -9.37 -14.98 4.58
CA TYR A 85 -9.01 -13.56 4.50
C TYR A 85 -9.18 -12.96 3.10
N LYS A 86 -8.98 -13.75 2.03
CA LYS A 86 -9.31 -13.34 0.65
C LYS A 86 -10.81 -13.13 0.46
N ALA A 87 -11.66 -14.00 1.01
CA ALA A 87 -13.11 -13.82 0.96
C ALA A 87 -13.58 -12.58 1.74
N LYS A 88 -12.96 -12.30 2.90
CA LYS A 88 -13.25 -11.12 3.72
C LYS A 88 -12.70 -9.81 3.17
N ALA A 89 -11.68 -9.89 2.31
CA ALA A 89 -10.95 -8.73 1.80
C ALA A 89 -11.83 -7.79 0.97
N GLY A 90 -12.75 -8.29 0.15
CA GLY A 90 -13.52 -7.45 -0.78
C GLY A 90 -12.58 -6.55 -1.60
N GLY A 91 -12.52 -5.25 -1.27
CA GLY A 91 -11.57 -4.27 -1.85
C GLY A 91 -10.37 -3.88 -0.98
N ARG A 92 -10.30 -4.31 0.29
CA ARG A 92 -9.13 -4.14 1.18
C ARG A 92 -8.23 -5.35 1.00
N GLY A 93 -6.96 -5.19 0.64
CA GLY A 93 -6.05 -6.32 0.43
C GLY A 93 -6.02 -7.29 1.63
N TYR A 94 -6.08 -8.61 1.36
CA TYR A 94 -6.11 -9.64 2.40
C TYR A 94 -4.92 -9.56 3.38
N GLN A 95 -3.75 -9.12 2.89
CA GLN A 95 -2.58 -8.86 3.72
C GLN A 95 -2.82 -7.76 4.77
N THR A 96 -3.57 -6.71 4.43
CA THR A 96 -3.93 -5.65 5.38
C THR A 96 -4.79 -6.22 6.51
N LEU A 97 -5.77 -7.07 6.18
CA LEU A 97 -6.61 -7.71 7.19
C LEU A 97 -5.82 -8.65 8.10
N ILE A 98 -4.87 -9.41 7.54
CA ILE A 98 -3.97 -10.26 8.33
C ILE A 98 -3.16 -9.39 9.29
N ASN A 99 -2.53 -8.32 8.80
CA ASN A 99 -1.73 -7.42 9.63
C ASN A 99 -2.56 -6.74 10.73
N ASP A 100 -3.77 -6.27 10.41
CA ASP A 100 -4.68 -5.67 11.39
C ASP A 100 -5.07 -6.68 12.48
N THR A 101 -5.29 -7.94 12.09
CA THR A 101 -5.62 -9.00 13.05
C THR A 101 -4.43 -9.31 13.97
N LEU A 102 -3.22 -9.41 13.42
CA LEU A 102 -2.01 -9.62 14.21
C LEU A 102 -1.78 -8.47 15.20
N ARG A 103 -2.01 -7.22 14.78
CA ARG A 103 -1.92 -6.05 15.66
C ARG A 103 -2.90 -6.13 16.83
N ARG A 104 -4.17 -6.42 16.55
CA ARG A 104 -5.20 -6.57 17.60
C ARG A 104 -4.90 -7.72 18.55
N ALA A 105 -4.33 -8.82 18.05
CA ALA A 105 -3.94 -9.94 18.90
C ALA A 105 -2.85 -9.53 19.90
N LEU A 106 -1.82 -8.80 19.45
CA LEU A 106 -0.76 -8.29 20.32
C LEU A 106 -1.29 -7.30 21.38
N GLU A 107 -2.23 -6.42 20.99
CA GLU A 107 -2.89 -5.50 21.93
C GLU A 107 -3.75 -6.25 22.96
N ALA A 108 -4.47 -7.29 22.54
CA ALA A 108 -5.28 -8.10 23.46
C ALA A 108 -4.41 -8.88 24.45
N ASP A 109 -3.27 -9.40 24.01
CA ASP A 109 -2.37 -10.17 24.88
C ASP A 109 -1.67 -9.28 25.90
N SER A 110 -1.28 -8.06 25.54
CA SER A 110 -0.72 -7.10 26.52
C SER A 110 -1.73 -6.72 27.60
N VAL A 111 -3.00 -6.51 27.23
CA VAL A 111 -4.09 -6.22 28.18
C VAL A 111 -4.34 -7.40 29.11
N LYS A 112 -4.34 -8.64 28.60
CA LYS A 112 -4.51 -9.84 29.44
C LYS A 112 -3.39 -9.98 30.46
N GLU A 113 -2.14 -9.74 30.05
CA GLU A 113 -1.01 -9.83 30.98
C GLU A 113 -1.08 -8.74 32.05
N ALA A 114 -1.39 -7.49 31.67
CA ALA A 114 -1.61 -6.42 32.64
C ALA A 114 -2.72 -6.77 33.65
N LEU A 115 -3.84 -7.35 33.17
CA LEU A 115 -4.93 -7.78 34.02
C LEU A 115 -4.51 -8.93 34.97
N ARG A 116 -3.70 -9.89 34.49
CA ARG A 116 -3.19 -10.99 35.32
C ARG A 116 -2.27 -10.50 36.43
N GLU A 117 -1.44 -9.50 36.16
CA GLU A 117 -0.59 -8.87 37.18
C GLU A 117 -1.45 -8.17 38.24
N VAL A 118 -2.40 -7.32 37.83
CA VAL A 118 -3.30 -6.64 38.76
C VAL A 118 -4.09 -7.62 39.63
N ILE A 119 -4.64 -8.69 39.04
CA ILE A 119 -5.36 -9.73 39.80
C ILE A 119 -4.41 -10.43 40.79
N ARG A 120 -3.17 -10.73 40.40
CA ARG A 120 -2.18 -11.33 41.31
C ARG A 120 -1.87 -10.38 42.47
N GLU A 121 -1.64 -9.10 42.20
CA GLU A 121 -1.39 -8.10 43.24
C GLU A 121 -2.55 -8.01 44.25
N GLU A 122 -3.79 -7.95 43.78
CA GLU A 122 -4.97 -7.88 44.64
C GLU A 122 -5.17 -9.16 45.47
N LEU A 123 -4.91 -10.34 44.90
CA LEU A 123 -4.96 -11.61 45.63
C LEU A 123 -3.86 -11.76 46.68
N HIS A 124 -2.68 -11.14 46.49
CA HIS A 124 -1.60 -11.17 47.49
C HIS A 124 -1.78 -10.12 48.59
N ARG A 125 -2.60 -9.09 48.34
CA ARG A 125 -2.88 -8.02 49.30
C ARG A 125 -4.02 -8.37 50.27
N ALA A 126 -4.90 -9.28 49.89
CA ALA A 126 -5.99 -9.83 50.70
C ALA A 126 -5.50 -10.93 51.65
#